data_AF-A0A4Y6GS59-F1
#
_entry.id   AF-A0A4Y6GS59-F1
#
_cell.length_a   1.000
_cell.length_b   1.000
_cell.length_c   1.000
_cell.angle_alpha   90.00
_cell.angle_beta   90.00
_cell.angle_gamma   90.00
#
_symmetry.space_group_name_H-M   'P 1'
#
loop_
_entity.id
_entity.type
_entity.pdbx_description
1 polymer ?
#
loop_
_entity_poly.entity_id
_entity_poly.type
_entity_poly.pdbx_seq_one_letter_code
_entity_poly.pdbx_strand_id
1 'polypeptide(L)'
;KRDFIPGKWIIDNIIDSIEKSHKTIFVLSENFVKSEWCKYELDFSHFRLFDENNDAAILILLEPIDKKAIPQRFCKLRKIMNTKTYLEWPVDETQQEGFWLNLRAAIRS
;
A
#
# COMPACT_ATOMS: atom_id res chain seq x y z
N LYS A 1 -10.10 12.23 0.87
CA LYS A 1 -10.61 11.55 2.09
C LYS A 1 -12.11 11.44 1.94
N ARG A 2 -12.63 10.25 1.66
CA ARG A 2 -14.04 10.06 1.31
C ARG A 2 -14.85 9.46 2.47
N ASP A 3 -14.22 8.63 3.30
CA ASP A 3 -14.89 7.88 4.39
C ASP A 3 -14.36 8.17 5.79
N PHE A 4 -13.63 9.27 5.98
CA PHE A 4 -13.04 9.60 7.29
C PHE A 4 -14.05 10.36 8.15
N ILE A 5 -14.19 9.95 9.40
CA ILE A 5 -15.08 10.60 10.37
C ILE A 5 -14.41 11.91 10.83
N PRO A 6 -15.05 13.09 10.61
CA PRO A 6 -14.54 14.36 11.09
C PRO A 6 -14.39 14.37 12.62
N GLY A 7 -13.32 14.96 13.13
CA GLY A 7 -13.04 15.03 14.57
C GLY A 7 -12.34 13.80 15.16
N LYS A 8 -12.28 12.67 14.44
CA LYS A 8 -11.43 11.52 14.78
C LYS A 8 -10.02 11.73 14.20
N TRP A 9 -8.98 11.26 14.90
CA TRP A 9 -7.60 11.38 14.41
C TRP A 9 -7.46 10.66 13.08
N ILE A 10 -6.61 11.20 12.20
CA ILE A 10 -6.39 10.65 10.87
C ILE A 10 -5.90 9.20 10.94
N ILE A 11 -5.04 8.88 11.91
CA ILE A 11 -4.49 7.53 12.07
C ILE A 11 -5.55 6.56 12.54
N ASP A 12 -6.36 6.93 13.53
CA ASP A 12 -7.43 6.05 13.99
C ASP A 12 -8.45 5.75 12.89
N ASN A 13 -8.73 6.70 11.98
CA ASN A 13 -9.58 6.43 10.81
C ASN A 13 -8.95 5.39 9.87
N ILE A 14 -7.63 5.47 9.66
CA ILE A 14 -6.88 4.52 8.83
C ILE A 14 -6.90 3.12 9.48
N ILE A 15 -6.58 3.05 10.77
CA ILE A 15 -6.55 1.77 11.51
C ILE A 15 -7.93 1.12 11.56
N ASP A 16 -8.98 1.87 11.93
CA ASP A 16 -10.35 1.35 11.92
C ASP A 16 -10.73 0.76 10.56
N SER A 17 -10.33 1.45 9.48
CA SER A 17 -10.65 1.03 8.12
C SER A 17 -9.90 -0.25 7.76
N ILE A 18 -8.65 -0.39 8.20
CA ILE A 18 -7.84 -1.61 8.04
C ILE A 18 -8.49 -2.78 8.80
N GLU A 19 -8.84 -2.60 10.07
CA GLU A 19 -9.42 -3.66 10.91
C GLU A 19 -10.80 -4.12 10.43
N LYS A 20 -11.58 -3.21 9.83
CA LYS A 20 -12.92 -3.52 9.29
C LYS A 20 -12.90 -4.08 7.86
N SER A 21 -11.72 -4.19 7.24
CA SER A 21 -11.57 -4.63 5.86
C SER A 21 -10.98 -6.03 5.76
N HIS A 22 -11.47 -6.83 4.81
CA HIS A 22 -10.88 -8.13 4.50
C HIS A 22 -9.53 -8.00 3.79
N LYS A 23 -9.41 -6.98 2.93
CA LYS A 23 -8.18 -6.61 2.21
C LYS A 23 -7.99 -5.10 2.31
N THR A 24 -6.74 -4.66 2.48
CA THR A 24 -6.32 -3.27 2.45
C THR A 24 -5.47 -3.04 1.21
N ILE A 25 -5.87 -2.08 0.38
CA ILE A 25 -5.11 -1.71 -0.82
C ILE A 25 -4.24 -0.50 -0.51
N PHE A 26 -2.93 -0.64 -0.72
CA PHE A 26 -1.96 0.45 -0.64
C PHE A 26 -1.58 0.92 -2.03
N VAL A 27 -1.80 2.20 -2.31
CA VAL A 27 -1.36 2.84 -3.55
C VAL A 27 -0.05 3.56 -3.28
N LEU A 28 1.05 2.95 -3.72
CA LEU A 28 2.40 3.46 -3.57
C LEU A 28 2.71 4.45 -4.71
N SER A 29 3.13 5.65 -4.32
CA SER A 29 3.62 6.71 -5.19
C SER A 29 4.78 7.42 -4.50
N GLU A 30 5.56 8.22 -5.22
CA GLU A 30 6.62 9.01 -4.59
C GLU A 30 6.06 9.94 -3.51
N ASN A 31 4.92 10.55 -3.80
CA ASN A 31 4.24 11.44 -2.86
C ASN A 31 3.84 10.69 -1.59
N PHE A 32 3.29 9.47 -1.72
CA PHE A 32 2.92 8.66 -0.56
C PHE A 32 4.13 8.32 0.32
N VAL A 33 5.27 7.94 -0.30
CA VAL A 33 6.50 7.62 0.44
C VAL A 33 7.07 8.85 1.16
N LYS A 34 7.05 10.02 0.52
CA LYS A 34 7.60 11.27 1.09
C LYS A 34 6.71 11.85 2.20
N SER A 35 5.39 11.74 2.08
CA SER A 35 4.44 12.46 2.95
C SER A 35 3.75 11.60 4.01
N GLU A 36 3.40 10.35 3.70
CA GLU A 36 2.51 9.54 4.55
C GLU A 36 3.21 8.31 5.14
N TRP A 37 4.08 7.63 4.39
CA TRP A 37 4.69 6.37 4.84
C TRP A 37 5.35 6.48 6.23
N CYS A 38 6.17 7.51 6.42
CA CYS A 38 6.88 7.75 7.68
C CYS A 38 5.96 7.82 8.90
N LYS A 39 4.75 8.36 8.72
CA LYS A 39 3.82 8.60 9.83
C LYS A 39 3.24 7.30 10.37
N TYR A 40 3.18 6.27 9.53
CA TYR A 40 2.34 5.09 9.77
C TYR A 40 3.11 3.77 9.66
N GLU A 41 4.40 3.79 9.29
CA GLU A 41 5.18 2.55 9.12
C GLU A 41 5.22 1.68 10.38
N LEU A 42 5.31 2.31 11.56
CA LEU A 42 5.27 1.59 12.84
C LEU A 42 3.90 0.95 13.07
N ASP A 43 2.81 1.69 12.82
CA ASP A 43 1.45 1.17 12.95
C ASP A 43 1.21 0.01 11.97
N PHE A 44 1.57 0.15 10.70
CA PHE A 44 1.42 -0.92 9.71
C PHE A 44 2.21 -2.19 10.08
N SER A 45 3.35 -2.02 10.74
CA SER A 45 4.15 -3.12 11.26
C SER A 45 3.44 -3.81 12.43
N HIS A 46 2.81 -3.05 13.33
CA HIS A 46 2.00 -3.59 14.42
C HIS A 46 0.84 -4.45 13.90
N PHE A 47 0.16 -4.02 12.84
CA PHE A 47 -0.91 -4.77 12.18
C PHE A 47 -0.42 -5.88 11.25
N ARG A 48 0.89 -6.11 11.15
CA ARG A 48 1.51 -7.16 10.32
C ARG A 48 1.07 -7.14 8.86
N LEU A 49 0.67 -5.98 8.33
CA LEU A 49 0.05 -5.88 6.99
C LEU A 49 0.98 -6.34 5.88
N PHE A 50 2.28 -6.22 6.08
CA PHE A 50 3.28 -6.51 5.06
C PHE A 50 4.17 -7.71 5.44
N ASP A 51 3.70 -8.59 6.33
CA ASP A 51 4.36 -9.85 6.66
C ASP A 51 4.12 -10.88 5.54
N GLU A 52 5.10 -11.77 5.31
CA GLU A 52 5.10 -12.70 4.16
C GLU A 52 3.91 -13.67 4.14
N ASN A 53 3.27 -13.89 5.29
CA ASN A 53 2.12 -14.77 5.44
C ASN A 53 0.78 -14.02 5.50
N ASN A 54 0.78 -12.71 5.23
CA ASN A 54 -0.43 -11.89 5.35
C ASN A 54 -0.92 -11.43 3.97
N ASP A 55 -1.95 -12.11 3.45
CA ASP A 55 -2.66 -11.72 2.23
C ASP A 55 -3.69 -10.58 2.50
N ALA A 56 -3.61 -9.89 3.64
CA ALA A 56 -4.49 -8.75 3.90
C ALA A 56 -4.07 -7.48 3.16
N ALA A 57 -2.82 -7.35 2.68
CA ALA A 57 -2.36 -6.15 2.00
C ALA A 57 -2.10 -6.38 0.51
N ILE A 58 -2.77 -5.60 -0.33
CA ILE A 58 -2.54 -5.54 -1.77
C ILE A 58 -1.77 -4.27 -2.06
N LEU A 59 -0.62 -4.40 -2.71
CA LEU A 59 0.25 -3.28 -3.03
C LEU A 59 0.11 -2.92 -4.51
N ILE A 60 -0.15 -1.66 -4.80
CA ILE A 60 -0.17 -1.11 -6.15
C ILE A 60 0.96 -0.10 -6.27
N LEU A 61 1.84 -0.27 -7.25
CA LEU A 61 2.84 0.74 -7.60
C LEU A 61 2.27 1.62 -8.71
N LEU A 62 1.81 2.82 -8.36
CA LEU A 62 1.16 3.74 -9.31
C LEU A 62 2.16 4.36 -10.29
N GLU A 63 3.36 4.63 -9.80
CA GLU A 63 4.46 5.19 -10.55
C GLU A 63 5.78 4.57 -10.06
N PRO A 64 6.82 4.48 -10.91
CA PRO A 64 8.12 3.98 -10.48
C PRO A 64 8.69 4.86 -9.37
N ILE A 65 9.11 4.23 -8.26
CA ILE A 65 9.75 4.92 -7.13
C ILE A 65 11.23 4.56 -7.12
N ASP A 66 12.11 5.57 -7.14
CA ASP A 66 13.54 5.32 -6.99
C ASP A 66 13.84 4.77 -5.60
N LYS A 67 14.27 3.50 -5.57
CA LYS A 67 14.66 2.79 -4.33
C LYS A 67 15.78 3.50 -3.56
N LYS A 68 16.63 4.27 -4.25
CA LYS A 68 17.71 5.05 -3.62
C LYS A 68 17.17 6.27 -2.87
N ALA A 69 16.04 6.80 -3.30
CA ALA A 69 15.37 7.93 -2.65
C ALA A 69 14.59 7.51 -1.40
N ILE A 70 14.35 6.21 -1.20
CA ILE A 70 13.66 5.69 0.00
C ILE A 70 14.61 5.78 1.21
N PRO A 71 14.24 6.53 2.27
CA PRO A 71 15.05 6.62 3.49
C PRO A 71 15.44 5.25 4.06
N GLN A 72 16.67 5.12 4.55
CA GLN A 72 17.18 3.85 5.10
C GLN A 72 16.35 3.31 6.27
N ARG A 73 15.75 4.21 7.06
CA ARG A 73 14.86 3.86 8.17
C ARG A 73 13.56 3.17 7.74
N PHE A 74 13.16 3.28 6.47
CA PHE A 74 11.93 2.65 5.97
C PHE A 74 12.17 1.18 5.60
N CYS A 75 12.53 0.39 6.60
CA CYS A 75 12.93 -1.01 6.44
C CYS A 75 11.83 -1.85 5.79
N LYS A 76 10.57 -1.61 6.15
CA LYS A 76 9.45 -2.41 5.65
C LYS A 76 9.14 -2.07 4.19
N LEU A 77 9.13 -0.78 3.85
CA LEU A 77 8.98 -0.34 2.46
C LEU A 77 10.09 -0.90 1.58
N ARG A 78 11.34 -0.83 2.04
CA ARG A 78 12.48 -1.36 1.28
C ARG A 78 12.36 -2.86 1.05
N LYS A 79 11.89 -3.61 2.05
CA LYS A 79 11.61 -5.05 1.89
C LYS A 79 10.57 -5.28 0.78
N ILE A 80 9.44 -4.59 0.85
CA ILE A 80 8.37 -4.64 -0.16
C ILE A 80 8.89 -4.31 -1.57
N MET A 81 9.66 -3.22 -1.69
CA MET A 81 10.19 -2.80 -2.99
C MET A 81 11.19 -3.81 -3.57
N ASN A 82 11.84 -4.62 -2.72
CA ASN A 82 12.78 -5.66 -3.12
C ASN A 82 12.12 -6.99 -3.46
N THR A 83 11.04 -7.36 -2.78
CA THR A 83 10.29 -8.61 -3.05
C THR A 83 9.48 -8.54 -4.34
N LYS A 84 9.21 -7.34 -4.86
CA LYS A 84 8.40 -7.10 -6.07
C LYS A 84 7.00 -7.74 -5.99
N THR A 85 6.42 -7.76 -4.80
CA THR A 85 5.09 -8.33 -4.51
C THR A 85 3.97 -7.29 -4.71
N TYR A 86 4.13 -6.39 -5.68
CA TYR A 86 3.17 -5.32 -5.99
C TYR A 86 2.66 -5.43 -7.43
N LEU A 87 1.44 -4.95 -7.65
CA LEU A 87 0.88 -4.75 -8.99
C LEU A 87 1.35 -3.40 -9.52
N GLU A 88 2.13 -3.41 -10.60
CA GLU A 88 2.59 -2.18 -11.24
C GLU A 88 1.52 -1.64 -12.18
N TRP A 89 1.23 -0.34 -12.06
CA TRP A 89 0.31 0.34 -12.96
C TRP A 89 0.95 0.47 -14.34
N PRO A 90 0.34 -0.09 -15.40
CA PRO A 90 0.96 -0.07 -16.72
C PRO A 90 0.87 1.32 -17.37
N VAL A 91 1.96 1.74 -18.00
CA VAL A 91 2.02 2.97 -18.80
C VAL A 91 1.21 2.83 -20.09
N ASP A 92 1.18 1.62 -20.66
CA ASP A 92 0.40 1.30 -21.85
C ASP A 92 -1.07 1.03 -21.49
N GLU A 93 -1.96 1.83 -22.06
CA GLU A 93 -3.41 1.71 -21.86
C GLU A 93 -3.95 0.32 -22.23
N THR A 94 -3.35 -0.34 -23.22
CA THR A 94 -3.77 -1.68 -23.65
C THR A 94 -3.56 -2.75 -22.57
N GLN A 95 -2.62 -2.53 -21.65
CA GLN A 95 -2.31 -3.46 -20.56
C GLN A 95 -3.10 -3.16 -19.28
N GLN A 96 -3.81 -2.03 -19.21
CA GLN A 96 -4.59 -1.64 -18.03
C GLN A 96 -5.73 -2.64 -17.75
N GLU A 97 -6.33 -3.23 -18.79
CA GLU A 97 -7.35 -4.26 -18.60
C GLU A 97 -6.78 -5.47 -17.84
N GLY A 98 -5.58 -5.92 -18.19
CA GLY A 98 -4.87 -6.99 -17.48
C GLY A 98 -4.56 -6.63 -16.03
N PHE A 99 -4.15 -5.38 -15.77
CA PHE A 99 -3.96 -4.88 -14.42
C PHE A 99 -5.25 -4.99 -13.58
N TRP A 100 -6.39 -4.54 -14.13
CA TRP A 100 -7.67 -4.58 -13.40
C TRP A 100 -8.14 -6.02 -13.14
N LEU A 101 -7.88 -6.95 -14.05
CA LEU A 101 -8.16 -8.37 -13.84
C LEU A 101 -7.34 -8.93 -12.67
N ASN A 102 -6.03 -8.66 -12.65
CA ASN A 102 -5.14 -9.08 -11.56
C ASN A 102 -5.53 -8.47 -10.22
N LEU A 103 -5.88 -7.18 -10.21
CA LEU A 103 -6.31 -6.50 -9.00
C LEU A 103 -7.61 -7.09 -8.45
N ARG A 104 -8.60 -7.36 -9.31
CA ARG A 104 -9.86 -8.01 -8.90
C ARG A 104 -9.62 -9.43 -8.37
N ALA A 105 -8.68 -10.17 -8.96
CA ALA A 105 -8.31 -11.49 -8.46
C ALA A 105 -7.69 -11.39 -7.06
N ALA A 106 -6.75 -10.47 -6.83
CA ALA A 106 -6.12 -10.26 -5.53
C ALA A 106 -7.09 -9.79 -4.43
N ILE A 107 -8.10 -8.99 -4.79
CA ILE A 107 -9.14 -8.56 -3.84
C ILE A 107 -10.02 -9.75 -3.40
N ARG A 108 -10.17 -10.77 -4.24
CA ARG A 108 -11.05 -11.93 -4.02
C ARG A 108 -10.33 -13.17 -3.48
N SER A 109 -8.99 -13.17 -3.40
CA SER A 109 -8.22 -14.30 -2.85
C SER A 109 -8.38 -14.41 -1.33
#